data_AF-A0A9E1HYQ7-F1
#
_entry.id   AF-A0A9E1HYQ7-F1
#
_cell.length_a   1.000
_cell.length_b   1.000
_cell.length_c   1.000
_cell.angle_alpha   90.00
_cell.angle_beta   90.00
_cell.angle_gamma   90.00
#
_symmetry.space_group_name_H-M   'P 1'
#
loop_
_entity.id
_entity.type
_entity.pdbx_description
1 polymer ?
#
loop_
_entity_poly.entity_id
_entity_poly.type
_entity_poly.pdbx_seq_one_letter_code
_entity_poly.pdbx_strand_id
1 'polypeptide(L)' 'MKRVIEVYGSFAGEPVIGERAVILQNGKPTHYTSEVAVIYKRTKQEIEFETKNSVYKVIYES' A
#
# COMPACT_ATOMS: atom_id res chain seq x y z
N MET A 1 -17.79 5.57 3.16
CA MET A 1 -16.34 5.82 3.32
C MET A 1 -15.61 4.49 3.17
N LYS A 2 -14.47 4.44 2.47
CA LYS A 2 -13.67 3.20 2.30
C LYS A 2 -12.94 2.85 3.60
N ARG A 3 -12.66 1.56 3.81
CA ARG A 3 -11.92 1.08 4.97
C ARG A 3 -10.45 1.51 4.85
N VAL A 4 -9.89 2.09 5.91
CA VAL A 4 -8.46 2.36 6.02
C VAL A 4 -7.76 1.14 6.63
N ILE A 5 -6.67 0.70 6.01
CA ILE A 5 -5.85 -0.42 6.45
C ILE A 5 -4.43 0.12 6.67
N GLU A 6 -4.02 0.21 7.92
CA GLU A 6 -2.65 0.59 8.29
C GLU A 6 -1.78 -0.67 8.40
N VAL A 7 -0.62 -0.64 7.75
CA VAL A 7 0.29 -1.79 7.65
C VAL A 7 1.72 -1.31 7.86
N TYR A 8 2.45 -1.93 8.78
CA TYR A 8 3.90 -1.80 8.86
C TYR A 8 4.53 -2.81 7.90
N GLY A 9 5.37 -2.35 6.98
CA GLY A 9 5.97 -3.21 5.97
C GLY A 9 6.55 -2.46 4.77
N SER A 10 6.81 -3.18 3.69
CA SER A 10 7.36 -2.65 2.44
C SER A 10 6.53 -3.11 1.24
N PHE A 11 6.94 -2.74 0.03
CA PHE A 11 6.30 -3.22 -1.19
C PHE A 11 7.22 -4.17 -1.95
N ALA A 12 6.64 -5.17 -2.63
CA ALA A 12 7.38 -6.03 -3.56
C ALA A 12 7.85 -5.25 -4.81
N GLY A 13 7.20 -4.13 -5.10
CA GLY A 13 7.55 -3.15 -6.11
C GLY A 13 6.81 -1.83 -5.82
N GLU A 14 7.33 -0.71 -6.29
CA GLU A 14 6.69 0.60 -6.05
C GLU A 14 5.22 0.60 -6.49
N PRO A 15 4.28 1.08 -5.67
CA PRO A 15 2.87 1.13 -6.06
C PRO A 15 2.67 2.14 -7.20
N VAL A 16 1.98 1.73 -8.26
CA VAL A 16 1.70 2.55 -9.45
C VAL A 16 0.20 2.58 -9.71
N ILE A 17 -0.33 3.74 -10.09
CA ILE A 17 -1.76 3.91 -10.43
C ILE A 17 -2.10 3.02 -11.63
N GLY A 18 -3.21 2.28 -11.53
CA GLY A 18 -3.65 1.32 -12.54
C GLY A 18 -3.04 -0.08 -12.39
N GLU A 19 -2.06 -0.26 -11.49
CA GLU A 19 -1.44 -1.55 -11.21
C GLU A 19 -1.81 -2.06 -9.82
N ARG A 20 -1.55 -3.34 -9.55
CA ARG A 20 -1.75 -3.94 -8.23
C ARG A 20 -0.51 -3.72 -7.37
N ALA A 21 -0.71 -3.30 -6.13
CA ALA A 21 0.35 -3.27 -5.14
C ALA A 21 0.40 -4.59 -4.36
N VAL A 22 1.61 -5.02 -4.00
CA VAL A 22 1.84 -6.15 -3.09
C VAL A 22 2.60 -5.64 -1.90
N ILE A 23 1.99 -5.74 -0.71
CA ILE A 23 2.58 -5.28 0.55
C ILE A 23 3.20 -6.49 1.25
N LEU A 24 4.46 -6.33 1.63
CA LEU A 24 5.26 -7.29 2.35
C LEU A 24 5.28 -6.94 3.84
N GLN A 25 5.09 -7.92 4.72
CA GLN A 25 5.41 -7.79 6.14
C GLN A 25 6.48 -8.81 6.50
N ASN A 26 7.54 -8.39 7.19
CA ASN A 26 8.70 -9.25 7.49
C ASN A 26 9.25 -9.95 6.23
N GLY A 27 9.29 -9.23 5.10
CA GLY A 27 9.76 -9.75 3.81
C GLY A 27 8.84 -10.74 3.10
N LYS A 28 7.65 -11.05 3.65
CA LYS A 28 6.69 -11.99 3.06
C LYS A 28 5.47 -11.25 2.50
N PRO A 29 4.94 -11.63 1.32
CA PRO A 29 3.71 -11.05 0.79
C PRO A 29 2.52 -11.33 1.70
N THR A 30 1.94 -10.28 2.27
CA THR A 30 0.80 -10.41 3.20
C THR A 30 -0.47 -9.80 2.64
N HIS A 31 -0.37 -8.72 1.85
CA HIS A 31 -1.53 -8.10 1.23
C HIS A 31 -1.36 -7.99 -0.28
N TYR A 32 -2.30 -8.59 -1.01
CA TYR A 32 -2.48 -8.40 -2.44
C TYR A 32 -3.63 -7.43 -2.64
N THR A 33 -3.37 -6.26 -3.20
CA THR A 33 -4.42 -5.26 -3.43
C THR A 33 -5.15 -5.50 -4.75
N SER A 34 -6.28 -4.82 -4.95
CA SER A 34 -6.76 -4.52 -6.31
C SER A 34 -5.86 -3.44 -6.95
N GLU A 35 -6.24 -2.98 -8.13
CA GLU A 35 -5.58 -1.82 -8.76
C GLU A 35 -5.59 -0.61 -7.81
N VAL A 36 -4.46 0.09 -7.81
CA VAL A 36 -4.28 1.38 -7.16
C VAL A 36 -5.02 2.42 -7.99
N ALA A 37 -6.02 3.05 -7.38
CA ALA A 37 -6.81 4.10 -8.02
C ALA A 37 -6.14 5.47 -7.88
N VAL A 38 -5.60 5.77 -6.70
CA VAL A 38 -5.02 7.08 -6.34
C VAL A 38 -3.89 6.88 -5.34
N ILE A 39 -2.85 7.72 -5.41
CA ILE A 39 -1.80 7.80 -4.38
C ILE A 39 -1.95 9.17 -3.70
N TYR A 40 -2.31 9.16 -2.42
CA TYR A 40 -2.53 10.38 -1.64
C TYR A 40 -1.24 10.97 -1.10
N LYS A 41 -0.33 10.10 -0.65
CA LYS A 41 0.91 10.50 0.00
C LYS A 41 2.03 9.54 -0.35
N ARG A 42 3.21 10.08 -0.63
CA ARG A 42 4.45 9.32 -0.80
C ARG A 42 5.59 10.06 -0.13
N THR A 43 6.20 9.43 0.86
CA THR A 43 7.35 9.94 1.59
C THR A 43 8.39 8.85 1.76
N LYS A 44 9.54 9.18 2.37
CA LYS A 44 10.56 8.19 2.74
C LYS A 44 10.12 7.24 3.86
N GLN A 45 9.03 7.54 4.57
CA GLN A 45 8.58 6.80 5.76
C GLN A 45 7.23 6.10 5.54
N GLU A 46 6.40 6.58 4.61
CA GLU A 46 5.10 5.97 4.32
C GLU A 46 4.59 6.27 2.91
N ILE A 47 3.70 5.39 2.44
CA ILE A 47 2.84 5.59 1.28
C ILE A 47 1.38 5.37 1.68
N GLU A 48 0.51 6.31 1.29
CA GLU A 48 -0.94 6.17 1.41
C GLU A 48 -1.58 6.14 0.02
N PHE A 49 -2.35 5.10 -0.27
CA PHE A 49 -2.98 4.92 -1.58
C PHE A 49 -4.36 4.27 -1.49
N GLU A 50 -5.22 4.63 -2.42
CA GLU A 50 -6.57 4.08 -2.56
C GLU A 50 -6.61 2.94 -3.56
N THR A 51 -7.44 1.95 -3.26
CA THR A 51 -7.80 0.84 -4.12
C THR A 51 -9.32 0.79 -4.27
N LYS A 52 -9.87 -0.20 -4.99
CA LYS A 52 -11.31 -0.30 -5.25
C LYS A 52 -12.16 -0.22 -3.97
N ASN A 53 -11.72 -0.88 -2.89
CA ASN A 53 -12.52 -1.03 -1.66
C ASN A 53 -11.85 -0.48 -0.40
N SER A 54 -10.55 -0.17 -0.45
CA SER A 54 -9.74 0.14 0.73
C SER A 54 -8.77 1.28 0.45
N VAL A 55 -8.41 2.03 1.49
CA VAL A 55 -7.21 2.88 1.51
C VAL A 55 -6.15 2.15 2.32
N TYR A 56 -4.96 2.02 1.77
CA TYR A 56 -3.81 1.45 2.46
C TYR A 56 -2.88 2.57 2.88
N LYS A 57 -2.47 2.56 4.15
CA LYS A 57 -1.39 3.38 4.69
C LYS A 57 -0.27 2.45 5.11
N VAL A 58 0.78 2.40 4.30
CA VAL A 58 1.93 1.52 4.51
C VAL A 58 3.06 2.34 5.11
N ILE A 59 3.49 1.97 6.31
CA ILE A 59 4.58 2.60 7.05
C ILE A 59 5.81 1.71 6.92
N TYR A 60 6.93 2.27 6.45
CA TYR A 60 8.16 1.53 6.23
C TYR A 60 8.83 1.20 7.57
N GLU A 61 9.09 -0.09 7.78
CA GLU A 61 9.94 -0.57 8.88
C GLU A 61 11.40 -0.17 8.57
N SER A 62 12.10 0.37 9.58
CA SER A 62 13.48 0.87 9.45
C SER A 62 14.51 -0.24 9.44
#